data_AF-X1BWU4-F1
#
_entry.id   AF-X1BWU4-F1
#
_cell.length_a   1.000
_cell.length_b   1.000
_cell.length_c   1.000
_cell.angle_alpha   90.00
_cell.angle_beta   90.00
_cell.angle_gamma   90.00
#
_symmetry.space_group_name_H-M   'P 1'
#
loop_
_entity.id
_entity.type
_entity.pdbx_description
1 polymer ?
#
loop_
_entity_poly.entity_id
_entity_poly.type
_entity_poly.pdbx_seq_one_letter_code
_entity_poly.pdbx_strand_id
1 'polypeptide(L)'
;MKIVVKEFYYINHSHDTLSISSLTVVRPILWCNKGLFCIISRQKVQNIVELKQDQKNLPTLNKMGGGIFHWEDGEPITARVAAMLLS
;
A
#
# COMPACT_ATOMS: atom_id res chain seq x y z
N MET A 1 7.08 -3.36 10.35
CA MET A 1 7.48 -4.72 9.90
C MET A 1 6.58 -5.12 8.72
N LYS A 2 7.13 -5.66 7.62
CA LYS A 2 6.38 -6.06 6.43
C LYS A 2 6.43 -7.58 6.26
N ILE A 3 5.27 -8.23 6.20
CA ILE A 3 5.14 -9.68 5.98
C ILE A 3 4.47 -9.89 4.63
N VAL A 4 4.98 -10.82 3.83
CA VAL A 4 4.35 -11.22 2.57
C VAL A 4 3.50 -12.45 2.85
N VAL A 5 2.17 -12.28 2.87
CA VAL A 5 1.22 -13.39 2.85
C VAL A 5 0.89 -13.68 1.39
N LYS A 6 0.52 -14.93 1.05
CA LYS A 6 0.40 -15.39 -0.34
C LYS A 6 -0.43 -14.47 -1.24
N GLU A 7 -1.40 -13.74 -0.69
CA GLU A 7 -2.31 -12.87 -1.47
C GLU A 7 -2.17 -11.36 -1.22
N PHE A 8 -1.47 -10.89 -0.18
CA PHE A 8 -1.36 -9.47 0.14
C PHE A 8 -0.06 -9.11 0.88
N TYR A 9 0.29 -7.83 0.86
CA TYR A 9 1.35 -7.28 1.70
C TYR A 9 0.78 -6.83 3.03
N TYR A 10 1.18 -7.46 4.12
CA TYR A 10 0.86 -6.95 5.44
C TYR A 10 1.90 -5.93 5.90
N ILE A 11 1.44 -4.76 6.30
CA ILE A 11 2.28 -3.68 6.81
C ILE A 11 1.70 -3.19 8.13
N ASN A 12 2.48 -3.34 9.20
CA ASN A 12 2.23 -2.67 10.47
C ASN A 12 3.05 -1.38 10.52
N HIS A 13 2.37 -0.24 10.52
CA HIS A 13 2.95 1.10 10.44
C HIS A 13 2.06 2.10 11.17
N SER A 14 2.66 2.87 12.10
CA SER A 14 1.95 3.76 13.03
C SER A 14 1.72 5.19 12.50
N HIS A 15 2.01 5.44 11.24
CA HIS A 15 1.83 6.74 10.59
C HIS A 15 0.67 6.68 9.61
N ASP A 16 0.12 7.84 9.27
CA ASP A 16 -1.01 7.97 8.34
C ASP A 16 -0.59 7.95 6.87
N THR A 17 0.71 7.82 6.61
CA THR A 17 1.28 7.68 5.27
C THR A 17 2.14 6.43 5.18
N LEU A 18 2.08 5.78 4.03
CA LEU A 18 2.85 4.60 3.71
C LEU A 18 3.60 4.82 2.39
N SER A 19 4.90 5.08 2.51
CA SER A 19 5.79 5.18 1.36
C SER A 19 6.32 3.80 1.00
N ILE A 20 6.05 3.33 -0.22
CA ILE A 20 6.59 2.08 -0.72
C ILE A 20 7.49 2.36 -1.91
N SER A 21 8.79 2.43 -1.61
CA SER A 21 9.86 2.71 -2.58
C SER A 21 10.02 1.60 -3.62
N SER A 22 9.87 0.34 -3.24
CA SER A 22 10.20 -0.85 -4.06
C SER A 22 9.02 -1.77 -4.36
N LEU A 23 7.83 -1.21 -4.63
CA LEU A 23 6.65 -2.01 -4.96
C LEU A 23 6.79 -2.58 -6.38
N THR A 24 7.42 -3.75 -6.50
CA THR A 24 7.67 -4.46 -7.76
C THR A 24 6.59 -5.46 -8.12
N VAL A 25 5.79 -5.91 -7.15
CA VAL A 25 4.71 -6.88 -7.35
C VAL A 25 3.38 -6.23 -6.98
N VAL A 26 2.42 -6.27 -7.90
CA VAL A 26 1.08 -5.73 -7.67
C VAL A 26 0.27 -6.70 -6.82
N ARG A 27 0.15 -6.41 -5.52
CA ARG A 27 -0.71 -7.12 -4.57
C ARG A 27 -1.46 -6.10 -3.70
N PRO A 28 -2.68 -6.41 -3.23
CA PRO A 28 -3.34 -5.59 -2.22
C PRO A 28 -2.47 -5.46 -0.96
N ILE A 29 -2.65 -4.38 -0.23
CA ILE A 29 -1.93 -4.11 1.02
C ILE A 29 -2.93 -4.17 2.16
N LEU A 30 -2.68 -5.04 3.13
CA LEU A 30 -3.32 -4.98 4.44
C LEU A 30 -2.47 -4.09 5.34
N TRP A 31 -3.01 -2.95 5.73
CA TRP A 31 -2.31 -1.96 6.55
C TRP A 31 -2.94 -1.89 7.94
N CYS A 32 -2.12 -2.13 8.97
CA CYS A 32 -2.47 -1.90 10.36
C CYS A 32 -1.81 -0.61 10.87
N ASN A 33 -2.62 0.29 11.43
CA ASN A 33 -2.20 1.52 12.10
C ASN A 33 -2.86 1.60 13.49
N LYS A 34 -2.05 1.51 14.55
CA LYS A 34 -2.50 1.60 15.96
C LYS A 34 -3.70 0.69 16.30
N GLY A 35 -3.75 -0.51 15.72
CA GLY A 35 -4.83 -1.50 15.95
C GLY A 35 -6.06 -1.33 15.07
N LEU A 36 -6.09 -0.29 14.22
CA LEU A 36 -7.05 -0.16 13.12
C LEU A 36 -6.48 -0.81 11.87
N PHE A 37 -7.36 -1.32 11.01
CA PHE A 37 -6.98 -2.03 9.80
C PHE A 37 -7.67 -1.45 8.58
N CYS A 38 -6.95 -1.32 7.49
CA CYS A 38 -7.52 -1.03 6.18
C CYS A 38 -6.86 -1.88 5.09
N ILE A 39 -7.56 -2.01 3.96
CA ILE A 39 -7.04 -2.63 2.74
C ILE A 39 -6.89 -1.58 1.66
N ILE A 40 -5.71 -1.54 1.05
CA ILE A 40 -5.50 -0.86 -0.23
C ILE A 40 -5.66 -1.91 -1.32
N SER A 41 -6.67 -1.73 -2.16
CA SER A 41 -7.01 -2.68 -3.21
C SER A 41 -5.87 -2.85 -4.22
N ARG A 42 -5.84 -4.02 -4.89
CA ARG A 42 -4.87 -4.32 -5.95
C ARG A 42 -4.85 -3.23 -7.03
N GLN A 43 -6.02 -2.71 -7.40
CA GLN A 43 -6.15 -1.69 -8.43
C GLN A 43 -5.53 -0.36 -8.01
N LYS A 44 -5.76 0.09 -6.77
CA LYS A 44 -5.10 1.29 -6.22
C LYS A 44 -3.58 1.12 -6.19
N VAL A 45 -3.10 -0.07 -5.81
CA VAL A 45 -1.67 -0.37 -5.83
C VAL A 45 -1.10 -0.35 -7.25
N GLN A 46 -1.82 -0.93 -8.22
CA GLN A 46 -1.42 -0.97 -9.61
C GLN A 46 -1.30 0.44 -10.21
N ASN A 47 -2.31 1.30 -10.00
CA ASN A 47 -2.31 2.67 -10.49
C ASN A 47 -1.07 3.44 -10.03
N ILE A 48 -0.65 3.27 -8.77
CA ILE A 48 0.55 3.91 -8.24
C ILE A 48 1.84 3.34 -8.85
N VAL A 49 1.88 2.04 -9.12
CA VAL A 49 3.03 1.41 -9.81
C VAL A 49 3.14 1.92 -11.25
N GLU A 50 2.04 2.03 -11.98
CA GLU A 50 1.98 2.55 -13.35
C GLU A 50 2.38 4.03 -13.39
N LEU A 51 1.81 4.85 -12.50
CA LEU A 51 2.22 6.26 -12.34
C LEU A 51 3.72 6.40 -12.06
N LYS A 52 4.31 5.50 -11.26
CA LYS A 52 5.76 5.49 -11.04
C LYS A 52 6.54 5.12 -12.29
N GLN A 53 6.05 4.18 -13.10
CA GLN A 53 6.70 3.77 -14.34
C GLN A 53 6.67 4.89 -15.38
N ASP A 54 5.52 5.55 -15.56
CA ASP A 54 5.36 6.68 -16.48
C ASP A 54 6.30 7.84 -16.11
N GLN A 55 6.49 8.07 -14.81
CA GLN A 55 7.40 9.11 -14.32
C GLN A 55 8.88 8.77 -14.47
N LYS A 56 9.29 7.53 -14.76
CA LYS A 56 10.71 7.18 -14.90
C LYS A 56 11.40 7.98 -16.01
N ASN A 57 10.67 8.25 -17.09
CA ASN A 57 11.17 8.93 -18.28
C ASN A 57 11.00 10.45 -18.22
N LEU A 58 10.38 10.98 -17.17
CA LEU A 58 10.22 12.43 -17.00
C LEU A 58 11.50 13.07 -16.42
N PRO A 59 11.81 14.32 -16.79
CA PRO A 59 12.83 15.12 -16.12
C PRO A 59 12.55 15.21 -14.61
N THR A 60 13.59 15.21 -13.78
CA THR A 60 13.49 15.13 -12.30
C THR A 60 12.54 16.16 -11.69
N LEU A 61 12.50 17.38 -12.24
CA LEU A 61 11.62 18.46 -11.79
C LEU A 61 10.13 18.19 -12.00
N ASN A 62 9.78 17.25 -12.88
CA ASN A 62 8.40 16.88 -13.23
C ASN A 62 7.94 15.59 -12.53
N LYS A 63 8.79 14.95 -11.72
CA LYS A 63 8.42 13.77 -10.95
C LYS A 63 7.61 14.22 -9.74
N MET A 64 6.30 13.94 -9.72
CA MET A 64 5.51 14.06 -8.49
C MET A 64 5.94 12.96 -7.51
N GLY A 65 5.81 13.19 -6.20
CA GLY A 65 6.13 12.21 -5.16
C GLY A 65 5.24 10.97 -5.22
N GLY A 66 5.49 10.06 -6.17
CA GLY A 66 4.72 8.83 -6.36
C GLY A 66 5.13 7.74 -5.36
N GLY A 67 4.16 6.96 -4.90
CA GLY A 67 4.40 5.81 -4.01
C GLY A 67 4.05 6.00 -2.55
N ILE A 68 3.31 7.06 -2.23
CA ILE A 68 2.76 7.30 -0.90
C ILE A 68 1.28 6.93 -0.97
N PHE A 69 0.86 6.03 -0.08
CA PHE A 69 -0.55 5.84 0.23
C PHE A 69 -0.86 6.60 1.51
N HIS A 70 -1.97 7.32 1.51
CA HIS A 70 -2.55 7.91 2.70
C HIS A 70 -3.50 6.88 3.35
N TRP A 71 -3.65 6.94 4.66
CA TRP A 71 -4.54 6.04 5.40
C TRP A 71 -5.96 6.05 4.83
N GLU A 72 -6.41 7.24 4.43
CA GLU A 72 -7.70 7.54 3.81
C GLU A 72 -7.90 6.85 2.44
N ASP A 73 -6.81 6.48 1.76
CA ASP A 73 -6.87 5.71 0.52
C ASP A 73 -7.27 4.25 0.77
N GLY A 74 -7.19 3.78 2.02
CA GLY A 74 -7.54 2.43 2.42
C GLY A 74 -9.03 2.26 2.73
N GLU A 75 -9.57 1.10 2.40
CA GLU A 75 -10.92 0.69 2.80
C GLU A 75 -10.84 0.07 4.22
N PRO A 76 -11.52 0.64 5.22
CA PRO A 76 -11.43 0.16 6.59
C PRO A 76 -12.02 -1.26 6.70
N ILE A 77 -11.34 -2.12 7.48
CA ILE A 77 -11.81 -3.47 7.78
C ILE A 77 -11.75 -3.73 9.29
N THR A 78 -12.51 -4.72 9.74
CA THR A 78 -12.48 -5.13 11.15
C THR A 78 -11.25 -5.97 11.45
N ALA A 79 -10.82 -5.97 12.73
CA ALA A 79 -9.72 -6.83 13.20
C ALA A 79 -9.99 -8.32 12.95
N ARG A 80 -11.27 -8.75 12.99
CA ARG A 80 -11.69 -10.12 12.66
C ARG A 80 -11.38 -10.46 11.21
N VAL A 81 -11.73 -9.58 10.27
CA VAL A 81 -11.44 -9.78 8.84
C VAL A 81 -9.93 -9.77 8.60
N ALA A 82 -9.21 -8.85 9.23
CA ALA A 82 -7.74 -8.81 9.13
C ALA A 82 -7.09 -10.11 9.62
N ALA A 83 -7.55 -10.66 10.74
CA ALA A 83 -7.06 -11.94 11.27
C ALA A 83 -7.36 -13.11 10.32
N MET A 84 -8.56 -13.16 9.72
CA MET A 84 -8.92 -14.18 8.73
C MET A 84 -8.03 -14.14 7.50
N LEU A 85 -7.66 -12.94 7.03
CA LEU A 85 -6.75 -12.78 5.90
C LEU A 85 -5.33 -13.22 6.25
N LEU A 86 -4.87 -12.95 7.47
CA LEU A 86 -3.52 -13.27 7.95
C LEU A 86 -3.31 -14.75 8.35
N SER A 87 -4.38 -15.56 8.40
CA SER A 87 -4.35 -16.98 8.77
C SER A 87 -4.01 -17.86 7.57
#